data_AF-A0A7J7T3Z2-F1
#
_entry.id   AF-A0A7J7T3Z2-F1
#
_cell.length_a   1.000
_cell.length_b   1.000
_cell.length_c   1.000
_cell.angle_alpha   90.00
_cell.angle_beta   90.00
_cell.angle_gamma   90.00
#
_symmetry.space_group_name_H-M   'P 1'
#
loop_
_entity.id
_entity.type
_entity.pdbx_description
1 polymer ?
#
loop_
_entity_poly.entity_id
_entity_poly.type
_entity_poly.pdbx_seq_one_letter_code
_entity_poly.pdbx_strand_id
1 'polypeptide(L)'
;MPECYFFSKFGECSNKECYFLHMKTASEAQACPSYDQGFCKDGPLCKSRHVKRVMCTNYFVGFCPLGPECQYAHVKKWATLPSTAQTEQSSPESSPVHSPWSSGQRCFRQPSSLDKQINVRIWEAT
;
A
#
# COMPACT_ATOMS: atom_id res chain seq x y z
N MET A 1 16.30 -3.56 38.73
CA MET A 1 17.38 -3.60 37.71
C MET A 1 17.38 -2.24 37.00
N PRO A 2 18.49 -1.49 36.99
CA PRO A 2 18.54 -0.19 36.30
C PRO A 2 18.52 -0.32 34.77
N GLU A 3 18.07 0.75 34.10
CA GLU A 3 18.06 0.85 32.63
C GLU A 3 19.44 1.22 32.07
N CYS A 4 19.72 0.80 30.84
CA CYS A 4 20.95 1.15 30.14
C CYS A 4 20.95 2.65 29.77
N TYR A 5 21.91 3.40 30.30
CA TYR A 5 22.04 4.85 30.04
C TYR A 5 22.20 5.14 28.53
N PHE A 6 23.03 4.38 27.84
CA PHE A 6 23.29 4.56 26.41
C PHE A 6 22.05 4.26 25.56
N PHE A 7 21.38 3.15 25.84
CA PHE A 7 20.16 2.77 25.12
C PHE A 7 19.01 3.75 25.37
N SER A 8 18.85 4.23 26.60
CA SER A 8 17.80 5.19 26.96
C SER A 8 18.03 6.57 26.31
N LYS A 9 19.29 7.04 26.20
CA LYS A 9 19.62 8.35 25.64
C LYS A 9 19.79 8.36 24.12
N PHE A 10 20.41 7.34 23.56
CA PHE A 10 20.79 7.31 22.14
C PHE A 10 19.95 6.32 21.33
N GLY A 11 19.14 5.48 21.98
CA GLY A 11 18.38 4.41 21.32
C GLY A 11 19.23 3.22 20.87
N GLU A 12 20.55 3.30 21.08
CA GLU A 12 21.49 2.26 20.70
C GLU A 12 22.51 1.98 21.82
N CYS A 13 22.94 0.73 21.90
CA CYS A 13 24.02 0.31 22.78
C CYS A 13 25.08 -0.41 21.95
N SER A 14 26.34 0.01 22.04
CA SER A 14 27.45 -0.61 21.30
C SER A 14 27.79 -2.02 21.80
N ASN A 15 27.38 -2.38 23.02
CA ASN A 15 27.62 -3.70 23.60
C ASN A 15 26.43 -4.64 23.36
N LYS A 16 26.71 -5.80 22.76
CA LYS A 16 25.70 -6.83 22.44
C LYS A 16 25.23 -7.60 23.68
N GLU A 17 26.15 -7.85 24.61
CA GLU A 17 25.89 -8.46 25.92
C GLU A 17 25.81 -7.37 27.00
N CYS A 18 24.87 -6.45 26.88
CA CYS A 18 24.68 -5.41 27.90
C CYS A 18 23.92 -5.99 29.10
N TYR A 19 24.50 -5.88 30.30
CA TYR A 19 23.85 -6.31 31.54
C TYR A 19 22.68 -5.41 31.96
N PHE A 20 22.53 -4.23 31.37
CA PHE A 20 21.49 -3.27 31.72
C PHE A 20 20.25 -3.43 30.82
N LEU A 21 19.08 -3.06 31.33
CA LEU A 21 17.81 -3.26 30.62
C LEU A 21 17.71 -2.35 29.38
N HIS A 22 17.41 -2.94 28.23
CA HIS A 22 17.07 -2.23 26.99
C HIS A 22 15.54 -2.20 26.81
N MET A 23 14.89 -1.11 27.25
CA MET A 23 13.44 -0.92 27.08
C MET A 23 13.13 -0.43 25.67
N LYS A 24 12.69 -1.33 24.79
CA LYS A 24 12.20 -0.94 23.46
C LYS A 24 10.95 -0.07 23.61
N THR A 25 11.05 1.19 23.19
CA THR A 25 9.95 2.15 23.26
C THR A 25 8.77 1.67 22.41
N ALA A 26 7.55 2.08 22.74
CA ALA A 26 6.34 1.68 22.01
C ALA A 26 6.37 2.06 20.50
N SER A 27 7.21 3.01 20.11
CA SER A 27 7.49 3.36 18.71
C SER A 27 8.25 2.28 17.95
N GLU A 28 9.08 1.49 18.63
CA GLU A 28 9.87 0.41 18.03
C GLU A 28 9.21 -0.98 18.22
N ALA A 29 8.05 -1.02 18.88
CA ALA A 29 7.26 -2.23 18.99
C ALA A 29 6.76 -2.65 17.60
N GLN A 30 6.92 -3.93 17.29
CA GLN A 30 6.39 -4.50 16.04
C GLN A 30 4.89 -4.24 15.93
N ALA A 31 4.43 -3.99 14.70
CA ALA A 31 3.01 -3.85 14.40
C ALA A 31 2.26 -5.13 14.81
N CYS A 32 1.09 -4.96 15.44
CA CYS A 32 0.25 -6.07 15.85
C CYS A 32 -0.27 -6.83 14.62
N PRO A 33 0.04 -8.13 14.46
CA PRO A 33 -0.39 -8.90 13.30
C PRO A 33 -1.92 -9.04 13.25
N SER A 34 -2.57 -9.20 14.40
CA SER A 34 -4.04 -9.32 14.47
C SER A 34 -4.76 -8.01 14.14
N TYR A 35 -4.19 -6.86 14.55
CA TYR A 35 -4.76 -5.56 14.20
C TYR A 35 -4.59 -5.23 12.71
N ASP A 36 -3.46 -5.62 12.11
CA ASP A 36 -3.24 -5.44 10.66
C ASP A 36 -4.24 -6.28 9.82
N GLN A 37 -4.69 -7.43 10.36
CA GLN A 37 -5.78 -8.23 9.79
C GLN A 37 -7.19 -7.64 10.02
N GLY A 38 -7.31 -6.66 10.92
CA GLY A 38 -8.54 -5.86 11.12
C GLY A 38 -8.97 -5.74 12.58
N PHE A 39 -8.75 -6.75 13.43
CA PHE A 39 -9.20 -6.71 14.82
C PHE A 39 -8.24 -7.40 15.78
N CYS A 40 -7.88 -6.69 16.84
CA CYS A 40 -7.08 -7.21 17.95
C CYS A 40 -7.94 -7.41 19.19
N LYS A 41 -7.87 -8.61 19.78
CA LYS A 41 -8.66 -8.98 20.97
C LYS A 41 -8.29 -8.15 22.21
N ASP A 42 -7.02 -7.75 22.31
CA ASP A 42 -6.50 -6.96 23.44
C ASP A 42 -6.89 -5.47 23.32
N GLY A 43 -7.42 -5.04 22.18
CA GLY A 43 -7.88 -3.68 21.96
C GLY A 43 -6.79 -2.62 22.27
N PRO A 44 -7.13 -1.50 22.92
CA PRO A 44 -6.17 -0.42 23.20
C PRO A 44 -5.07 -0.81 24.20
N LEU A 45 -5.21 -1.94 24.89
CA LEU A 45 -4.23 -2.44 25.87
C LEU A 45 -3.22 -3.42 25.24
N CYS A 46 -3.26 -3.59 23.91
CA CYS A 46 -2.32 -4.46 23.22
C CYS A 46 -0.87 -3.96 23.40
N LYS A 47 0.03 -4.89 23.70
CA LYS A 47 1.48 -4.63 23.82
C LYS A 47 2.10 -4.24 22.48
N SER A 48 1.51 -4.69 21.38
CA SER A 48 1.97 -4.44 20.02
C SER A 48 1.34 -3.18 19.44
N ARG A 49 2.05 -2.52 18.53
CA ARG A 49 1.61 -1.25 17.96
C ARG A 49 0.43 -1.46 17.01
N HIS A 50 -0.69 -0.79 17.29
CA HIS A 50 -1.83 -0.72 16.38
C HIS A 50 -1.62 0.39 15.36
N VAL A 51 -1.42 0.03 14.09
CA VAL A 51 -1.24 1.00 12.99
C VAL A 51 -2.54 1.12 12.21
N LYS A 52 -3.26 2.23 12.38
CA LYS A 52 -4.43 2.52 11.55
C LYS A 52 -3.96 2.95 10.17
N ARG A 53 -4.33 2.18 9.14
CA ARG A 53 -4.09 2.57 7.75
C ARG A 53 -5.33 3.23 7.16
N VAL A 54 -5.12 4.30 6.40
CA VAL A 54 -6.20 4.98 5.66
C VAL A 54 -6.34 4.31 4.30
N MET A 55 -7.55 3.86 3.98
CA MET A 55 -7.89 3.27 2.68
C MET A 55 -7.73 4.32 1.57
N CYS A 56 -7.19 3.91 0.43
CA CYS A 56 -7.11 4.77 -0.75
C CYS A 56 -8.50 4.94 -1.37
N THR A 57 -9.01 6.17 -1.44
CA THR A 57 -10.33 6.46 -2.03
C THR A 57 -10.40 6.06 -3.51
N ASN A 58 -9.37 6.35 -4.30
CA ASN A 58 -9.37 6.03 -5.74
C ASN A 58 -9.38 4.52 -5.98
N TYR A 59 -8.60 3.77 -5.21
CA TYR A 59 -8.62 2.32 -5.25
C TYR A 59 -9.95 1.73 -4.80
N PHE A 60 -10.55 2.30 -3.75
CA PHE A 60 -11.87 1.91 -3.26
C PHE A 60 -12.96 2.09 -4.31
N VAL A 61 -12.92 3.18 -5.08
CA VAL A 61 -13.86 3.43 -6.20
C VAL A 61 -13.58 2.52 -7.41
N GLY A 62 -12.37 1.97 -7.52
CA GLY A 62 -12.06 0.85 -8.42
C GLY A 62 -10.64 0.82 -8.96
N PHE A 63 -9.98 1.98 -9.10
CA PHE A 63 -8.65 2.05 -9.68
C PHE A 63 -7.83 3.22 -9.12
N CYS A 64 -6.61 2.92 -8.69
CA CYS A 64 -5.63 3.93 -8.30
C CYS A 64 -4.52 4.01 -9.35
N PRO A 65 -4.28 5.18 -9.98
CA PRO A 65 -3.24 5.34 -11.01
C PRO A 65 -1.82 5.14 -10.46
N LEU A 66 -1.61 5.28 -9.16
CA LEU A 66 -0.32 5.05 -8.49
C LEU A 66 -0.03 3.55 -8.27
N GLY A 67 -1.03 2.67 -8.43
CA GLY A 67 -0.85 1.23 -8.28
C GLY A 67 -0.23 0.83 -6.93
N PRO A 68 0.81 -0.02 -6.89
CA PRO A 68 1.43 -0.48 -5.64
C PRO A 68 2.23 0.62 -4.91
N GLU A 69 2.63 1.68 -5.60
CA GLU A 69 3.42 2.80 -5.04
C GLU A 69 2.53 3.84 -4.35
N CYS A 70 1.24 3.57 -4.18
CA CYS A 70 0.34 4.50 -3.52
C CYS A 70 0.66 4.62 -2.03
N GLN A 71 0.73 5.87 -1.55
CA GLN A 71 0.91 6.18 -0.13
C GLN A 71 -0.24 5.69 0.79
N TYR A 72 -1.41 5.42 0.21
CA TYR A 72 -2.60 4.96 0.93
C TYR A 72 -2.75 3.44 0.84
N ALA A 73 -3.46 2.85 1.80
CA ALA A 73 -3.63 1.41 1.83
C ALA A 73 -4.53 0.94 0.68
N HIS A 74 -4.00 0.00 -0.12
CA HIS A 74 -4.76 -0.85 -1.02
C HIS A 74 -4.98 -2.20 -0.32
N VAL A 75 -6.15 -2.83 -0.53
CA VAL A 75 -6.33 -4.20 -0.03
C VAL A 75 -5.31 -5.10 -0.69
N LYS A 76 -4.47 -5.71 0.13
CA LYS A 76 -3.55 -6.73 -0.33
C LYS A 76 -4.42 -7.87 -0.83
N LYS A 77 -4.48 -8.06 -2.15
CA LYS A 77 -5.04 -9.29 -2.73
C LYS A 77 -4.28 -10.41 -2.03
N TRP A 78 -5.01 -11.36 -1.44
CA TRP A 78 -4.44 -12.50 -0.73
C TRP A 78 -3.79 -13.42 -1.78
N ALA A 79 -2.69 -12.98 -2.36
CA ALA A 79 -1.86 -13.79 -3.21
C ALA A 79 -1.05 -14.70 -2.27
N THR A 80 -1.58 -15.91 -2.16
CA THR A 80 -0.84 -17.15 -1.94
C THR A 80 -0.37 -17.40 -0.50
N LEU A 81 -0.85 -18.52 0.03
CA LEU A 81 -0.22 -19.37 1.03
C LEU A 81 1.32 -19.37 0.90
N PRO A 82 2.07 -19.62 1.99
CA PRO A 82 3.52 -19.46 1.98
C PRO A 82 4.16 -20.43 0.99
N SER A 83 4.53 -19.96 -0.19
CA SER A 83 5.68 -20.52 -0.88
C SER A 83 6.88 -19.85 -0.26
N THR A 84 7.60 -20.64 0.54
CA THR A 84 8.93 -20.33 1.06
C THR A 84 9.76 -19.55 0.07
N ALA A 85 10.37 -18.47 0.56
CA ALA A 85 11.52 -17.78 -0.02
C ALA A 85 11.35 -17.30 -1.46
N GLN A 86 11.26 -15.98 -1.64
CA GLN A 86 12.36 -15.22 -2.25
C GLN A 86 12.00 -13.74 -2.28
N THR A 87 12.79 -12.98 -1.52
CA THR A 87 13.33 -11.70 -1.97
C THR A 87 13.62 -11.78 -3.46
N GLU A 88 13.10 -10.86 -4.26
CA GLU A 88 13.86 -10.03 -5.20
C GLU A 88 12.91 -9.34 -6.18
N GLN A 89 13.01 -8.01 -6.19
CA GLN A 89 12.55 -7.17 -7.27
C GLN A 89 13.16 -7.68 -8.59
N SER A 90 12.34 -8.01 -9.57
CA SER A 90 12.75 -7.91 -10.97
C SER A 90 11.52 -7.79 -11.86
N SER A 91 11.51 -6.68 -12.62
CA SER A 91 10.73 -6.51 -13.83
C SER A 91 10.89 -7.70 -14.77
N PRO A 92 9.97 -7.86 -15.73
CA PRO A 92 10.41 -8.28 -17.05
C PRO A 92 9.93 -7.30 -18.11
N GLU A 93 10.92 -6.67 -18.73
CA GLU A 93 10.85 -6.18 -20.11
C GLU A 93 11.49 -7.25 -21.03
N SER A 94 11.13 -7.20 -22.31
CA SER A 94 11.56 -7.98 -23.50
C SER A 94 10.60 -9.10 -23.94
N SER A 95 9.74 -8.91 -24.96
CA SER A 95 9.97 -8.83 -26.44
C SER A 95 10.17 -10.23 -27.08
N PRO A 96 10.02 -10.41 -28.41
CA PRO A 96 8.98 -9.96 -29.36
C PRO A 96 8.41 -11.15 -30.20
N VAL A 97 7.22 -11.03 -30.78
CA VAL A 97 6.80 -11.89 -31.91
C VAL A 97 6.18 -11.02 -33.01
N HIS A 98 6.94 -10.82 -34.09
CA HIS A 98 6.46 -10.28 -35.37
C HIS A 98 5.85 -11.44 -36.19
N SER A 99 4.56 -11.38 -36.55
CA SER A 99 4.00 -10.95 -37.86
C SER A 99 3.82 -12.13 -38.85
N PRO A 100 3.06 -12.03 -39.98
CA PRO A 100 2.07 -11.03 -40.44
C PRO A 100 0.78 -11.66 -41.04
N TRP A 101 -0.35 -10.94 -41.08
CA TRP A 101 -1.12 -10.83 -42.33
C TRP A 101 -2.00 -9.58 -42.37
N SER A 102 -1.86 -8.93 -43.51
CA SER A 102 -2.48 -7.71 -44.01
C SER A 102 -4.00 -7.77 -44.12
N SER A 103 -4.65 -6.65 -43.77
CA SER A 103 -5.64 -5.90 -44.58
C SER A 103 -6.77 -5.37 -43.70
N GLY A 104 -7.06 -4.07 -43.83
CA GLY A 104 -8.34 -3.52 -43.39
C GLY A 104 -8.27 -2.41 -42.36
N GLN A 105 -7.88 -1.22 -42.82
CA GLN A 105 -8.49 0.08 -42.51
C GLN A 105 -8.87 0.41 -41.06
N ARG A 106 -8.18 1.45 -40.58
CA ARG A 106 -8.41 2.24 -39.36
C ARG A 106 -9.89 2.66 -39.19
N CYS A 107 -10.54 2.20 -38.12
CA CYS A 107 -11.75 2.87 -37.61
C CYS A 107 -11.35 3.90 -36.56
N PHE A 108 -10.93 5.08 -37.01
CA PHE A 108 -11.00 6.29 -36.19
C PHE A 108 -12.49 6.58 -35.95
N ARG A 109 -13.00 6.34 -34.74
CA ARG A 109 -14.34 6.78 -34.37
C ARG A 109 -14.27 8.28 -34.12
N GLN A 110 -14.55 9.07 -35.15
CA GLN A 110 -14.82 10.49 -34.99
C GLN A 110 -16.10 10.66 -34.14
N PRO A 111 -16.14 11.59 -33.17
CA PRO A 111 -17.37 11.92 -32.47
C PRO A 111 -18.33 12.66 -33.41
N SER A 112 -19.55 12.15 -33.54
CA SER A 112 -20.62 12.80 -34.30
C SER A 112 -21.16 14.02 -33.55
N SER A 113 -21.50 15.06 -34.32
CA SER A 113 -21.91 16.41 -33.91
C SER A 113 -23.28 16.51 -33.18
N LEU A 114 -23.69 15.49 -32.42
CA LEU A 114 -25.02 15.45 -31.77
C LEU A 114 -25.01 15.18 -30.25
N ASP A 115 -23.87 15.35 -29.58
CA ASP A 115 -23.76 15.35 -28.11
C ASP A 115 -23.37 16.73 -27.56
N LYS A 116 -23.86 17.81 -28.19
CA LYS A 116 -23.70 19.20 -27.72
C LYS A 116 -25.01 19.87 -27.31
N GLN A 117 -26.03 19.10 -26.93
CA GLN A 117 -27.32 19.68 -26.51
C GLN A 117 -27.92 19.09 -25.23
N ILE A 118 -27.11 18.45 -24.38
CA ILE A 118 -27.49 18.03 -23.02
C ILE A 118 -26.64 18.79 -21.96
N ASN A 119 -26.15 19.99 -22.29
CA ASN A 119 -25.35 20.77 -21.33
C ASN A 119 -25.64 22.27 -21.30
N VAL A 120 -26.90 22.66 -21.54
CA VAL A 120 -27.32 24.07 -21.38
C VAL A 120 -28.74 24.19 -20.81
N ARG A 121 -29.13 23.45 -19.76
CA ARG A 121 -30.39 23.72 -19.00
C ARG A 121 -30.35 23.33 -17.52
N ILE A 122 -29.20 23.39 -16.84
CA ILE A 122 -29.13 23.18 -15.37
C ILE A 122 -28.18 24.18 -14.69
N TRP A 123 -28.07 25.41 -15.21
CA TRP A 123 -27.28 26.49 -14.59
C TRP A 123 -28.03 27.82 -14.47
N GLU A 124 -29.37 27.77 -14.35
CA GLU A 124 -30.15 28.94 -13.90
C GLU A 124 -31.16 28.48 -12.85
N ALA A 125 -30.67 28.35 -11.62
CA ALA A 125 -31.49 28.56 -10.44
C ALA A 125 -31.69 30.07 -10.28
N THR A 126 -32.92 30.52 -10.08
CA THR A 126 -33.42 31.48 -9.05
C THR A 126 -34.75 32.07 -9.53
#